data_AF-A0A938MM65-F1
#
_entry.id   AF-A0A938MM65-F1
#
_cell.length_a   1.000
_cell.length_b   1.000
_cell.length_c   1.000
_cell.angle_alpha   90.00
_cell.angle_beta   90.00
_cell.angle_gamma   90.00
#
_symmetry.space_group_name_H-M   'P 1'
#
loop_
_entity.id
_entity.type
_entity.pdbx_description
1 polymer ?
#
loop_
_entity_poly.entity_id
_entity_poly.type
_entity_poly.pdbx_seq_one_letter_code
_entity_poly.pdbx_strand_id
1 'polypeptide(L)'
;MLTLFAAHWARGQEAVKELAGVAHEEFQFFAFMTSPHYATYERVALWGVLAIAFAGLAYALMLIGEVRRAETGTEKMQKIADAVREGANAYLREQFKKIVLLIVILTAVLFGTAMTSSAPEGERLAIAFGRATAFLMGSLFSFCVGFVGMRFATLGNVRVAAAARDSFGRALQIGYRTGTITGMLTDGL
;
A
#
# COMPACT_ATOMS: atom_id res chain seq x y z
N MET A 1 -24.52 -29.67 -13.90
CA MET A 1 -23.45 -28.74 -13.47
C MET A 1 -23.95 -27.72 -12.44
N LEU A 2 -25.09 -27.04 -12.67
CA LEU A 2 -25.70 -26.09 -11.71
C LEU A 2 -26.13 -26.71 -10.37
N THR A 3 -26.66 -27.94 -10.37
CA THR A 3 -27.11 -28.63 -9.15
C THR A 3 -25.97 -29.00 -8.21
N LEU A 4 -24.81 -29.37 -8.77
CA LEU A 4 -23.60 -29.66 -8.00
C LEU A 4 -23.03 -28.38 -7.36
N PHE A 5 -23.04 -27.26 -8.07
CA PHE A 5 -22.63 -25.96 -7.52
C PHE A 5 -23.56 -25.52 -6.39
N ALA A 6 -24.88 -25.61 -6.56
CA ALA A 6 -25.85 -25.27 -5.52
C ALA A 6 -25.70 -26.16 -4.27
N ALA A 7 -25.45 -27.46 -4.45
CA ALA A 7 -25.22 -28.39 -3.34
C ALA A 7 -23.87 -28.17 -2.63
N HIS A 8 -22.86 -27.69 -3.35
CA HIS A 8 -21.57 -27.31 -2.76
C HIS A 8 -21.68 -25.98 -1.99
N TRP A 9 -22.42 -25.01 -2.56
CA TRP A 9 -22.73 -23.73 -1.94
C TRP A 9 -23.54 -23.89 -0.64
N ALA A 10 -24.56 -24.74 -0.65
CA ALA A 10 -25.38 -25.03 0.54
C ALA A 10 -24.55 -25.69 1.66
N ARG A 11 -23.67 -26.64 1.33
CA ARG A 11 -22.74 -27.22 2.32
C ARG A 11 -21.76 -26.19 2.87
N GLY A 12 -21.29 -25.26 2.03
CA GLY A 12 -20.47 -24.14 2.48
C GLY A 12 -21.19 -23.26 3.50
N GLN A 13 -22.48 -23.01 3.31
CA GLN A 13 -23.30 -22.23 4.26
C GLN A 13 -23.49 -22.97 5.59
N GLU A 14 -23.72 -24.28 5.57
CA GLU A 14 -23.87 -25.08 6.78
C GLU A 14 -22.56 -25.16 7.59
N ALA A 15 -21.42 -25.36 6.92
CA ALA A 15 -20.11 -25.33 7.58
C ALA A 15 -19.79 -23.95 8.20
N VAL A 16 -20.23 -22.86 7.55
CA VAL A 16 -20.10 -21.49 8.09
C VAL A 16 -20.96 -21.29 9.34
N LYS A 17 -22.17 -21.88 9.40
CA LYS A 17 -23.01 -21.83 10.61
C LYS A 17 -22.40 -22.62 11.77
N GLU A 18 -21.80 -23.78 11.47
CA GLU A 18 -21.13 -24.61 12.48
C GLU A 18 -19.92 -23.88 13.08
N LEU A 19 -19.14 -23.19 12.24
CA LEU A 19 -18.02 -22.34 12.68
C LEU A 19 -18.47 -21.08 13.42
N ALA A 20 -19.64 -20.52 13.09
CA ALA A 20 -20.23 -19.37 13.78
C ALA A 20 -20.78 -19.71 15.19
N GLY A 21 -20.88 -20.99 15.55
CA GLY A 21 -21.23 -21.45 16.89
C GLY A 21 -20.06 -21.49 17.88
N VAL A 22 -18.83 -21.23 17.41
CA VAL A 22 -17.64 -21.16 18.27
C VAL A 22 -17.59 -19.77 18.92
N ALA A 23 -17.45 -19.72 20.24
CA ALA A 23 -17.38 -18.48 21.00
C ALA A 23 -16.34 -17.51 20.38
N HIS A 24 -16.81 -16.38 19.88
CA HIS A 24 -15.96 -15.33 19.33
C HIS A 24 -15.25 -14.63 20.49
N GLU A 25 -13.92 -14.78 20.59
CA GLU A 25 -13.15 -13.90 21.46
C GLU A 25 -13.33 -12.46 20.97
N GLU A 26 -13.71 -11.58 21.89
CA GLU A 26 -13.93 -10.16 21.60
C GLU A 26 -12.66 -9.57 20.98
N PHE A 27 -12.75 -9.01 19.77
CA PHE A 27 -11.58 -8.48 19.06
C PHE A 27 -10.95 -7.34 19.85
N GLN A 28 -9.79 -7.59 20.45
CA GLN A 28 -9.02 -6.58 21.17
C GLN A 28 -7.99 -5.93 20.25
N PHE A 29 -8.20 -4.64 19.95
CA PHE A 29 -7.22 -3.84 19.24
C PHE A 29 -5.88 -3.87 19.99
N PHE A 30 -4.81 -4.17 19.26
CA PHE A 30 -3.45 -4.24 19.80
C PHE A 30 -3.30 -5.20 21.00
N ALA A 31 -3.99 -6.36 20.95
CA ALA A 31 -3.90 -7.39 21.98
C ALA A 31 -2.44 -7.74 22.36
N PHE A 32 -1.49 -7.63 21.42
CA PHE A 32 -0.07 -7.86 21.71
C PHE A 32 0.54 -6.93 22.76
N MET A 33 -0.03 -5.74 23.01
CA MET A 33 0.48 -4.84 24.04
C MET A 33 -0.01 -5.21 25.44
N THR A 34 -1.26 -5.68 25.55
CA THR A 34 -1.99 -5.77 26.82
C THR A 34 -2.26 -7.20 27.25
N SER A 35 -2.38 -8.14 26.31
CA SER A 35 -2.77 -9.51 26.63
C SER A 35 -1.54 -10.34 27.08
N PRO A 36 -1.71 -11.18 28.10
CA PRO A 36 -0.67 -12.12 28.54
C PRO A 36 -0.49 -13.31 27.58
N HIS A 37 -1.28 -13.39 26.50
CA HIS A 37 -1.25 -14.47 25.52
C HIS A 37 0.05 -14.49 24.69
N TYR A 38 0.68 -13.33 24.48
CA TYR A 38 1.87 -13.21 23.65
C TYR A 38 3.17 -13.41 24.43
N ALA A 39 4.03 -14.29 23.92
CA ALA A 39 5.35 -14.49 24.47
C ALA A 39 6.21 -13.22 24.32
N THR A 40 7.20 -13.05 25.20
CA THR A 40 8.06 -11.86 25.20
C THR A 40 8.77 -11.65 23.86
N TYR A 41 9.19 -12.73 23.19
CA TYR A 41 9.86 -12.63 21.89
C TYR A 41 8.92 -12.14 20.78
N GLU A 42 7.63 -12.49 20.82
CA GLU A 42 6.63 -12.04 19.84
C GLU A 42 6.37 -10.55 19.96
N ARG A 43 6.21 -10.07 21.21
CA ARG A 43 6.08 -8.63 21.49
C ARG A 43 7.27 -7.84 20.99
N VAL A 44 8.49 -8.31 21.28
CA VAL A 44 9.73 -7.67 20.80
C VAL A 44 9.78 -7.67 19.27
N ALA A 45 9.42 -8.78 18.62
CA ALA A 45 9.40 -8.86 17.16
C ALA A 45 8.40 -7.88 16.53
N LEU A 46 7.18 -7.79 17.07
CA LEU A 46 6.13 -6.87 16.57
C LEU A 46 6.55 -5.40 16.69
N TRP A 47 7.11 -5.01 17.84
CA TRP A 47 7.68 -3.68 18.00
C TRP A 47 8.88 -3.45 17.06
N GLY A 48 9.70 -4.47 16.84
CA GLY A 48 10.81 -4.45 15.89
C GLY A 48 10.37 -4.19 14.46
N VAL A 49 9.31 -4.88 13.99
CA VAL A 49 8.73 -4.66 12.65
C VAL A 49 8.25 -3.21 12.49
N LEU A 50 7.55 -2.69 13.49
CA LEU A 50 7.07 -1.30 13.46
C LEU A 50 8.24 -0.30 13.41
N ALA A 51 9.30 -0.53 14.20
CA ALA A 51 10.50 0.30 14.18
C ALA A 51 11.23 0.25 12.82
N ILE A 52 11.32 -0.92 12.19
CA ILE A 52 11.94 -1.10 10.87
C ILE A 52 11.13 -0.36 9.79
N ALA A 53 9.79 -0.44 9.84
CA ALA A 53 8.92 0.30 8.92
C ALA A 53 9.19 1.82 8.98
N PHE A 54 9.24 2.39 10.19
CA PHE A 54 9.59 3.81 10.37
C PHE A 54 11.02 4.15 9.94
N ALA A 55 11.98 3.27 10.21
CA ALA A 55 13.36 3.46 9.75
C ALA A 55 13.46 3.45 8.22
N GLY A 56 12.69 2.58 7.55
CA GLY A 56 12.57 2.54 6.09
C GLY A 56 12.02 3.86 5.53
N LEU A 57 10.94 4.38 6.12
CA LEU A 57 10.38 5.68 5.74
C LEU A 57 11.39 6.83 5.94
N ALA A 58 12.11 6.84 7.07
CA ALA A 58 13.15 7.83 7.34
C ALA A 58 14.29 7.76 6.31
N TYR A 59 14.71 6.55 5.95
CA TYR A 59 15.73 6.32 4.92
C TYR A 59 15.24 6.78 3.53
N ALA A 60 13.98 6.53 3.18
CA ALA A 60 13.36 7.04 1.96
C ALA A 60 13.44 8.58 1.90
N LEU A 61 13.07 9.26 2.99
CA LEU A 61 13.12 10.72 3.09
C LEU A 61 14.55 11.28 2.95
N MET A 62 15.54 10.57 3.51
CA MET A 62 16.94 10.93 3.32
C MET A 62 17.36 10.83 1.85
N LEU A 63 17.05 9.71 1.19
CA LEU A 63 17.37 9.49 -0.23
C LEU A 63 16.68 10.49 -1.16
N ILE A 64 15.44 10.90 -0.83
CA ILE A 64 14.74 11.98 -1.54
C ILE A 64 15.58 13.25 -1.55
N GLY A 65 16.18 13.61 -0.41
CA GLY A 65 17.07 14.77 -0.29
C GLY A 65 18.30 14.65 -1.19
N GLU A 66 18.94 13.47 -1.21
CA GLU A 66 20.12 13.20 -2.04
C GLU A 66 19.82 13.27 -3.53
N VAL A 67 18.75 12.62 -3.98
CA VAL A 67 18.35 12.63 -5.40
C VAL A 67 18.00 14.05 -5.83
N ARG A 68 17.27 14.82 -5.02
CA ARG A 68 16.90 16.20 -5.38
C ARG A 68 18.10 17.12 -5.58
N ARG A 69 19.17 16.92 -4.79
CA ARG A 69 20.43 17.68 -4.88
C ARG A 69 21.27 17.34 -6.12
N ALA A 70 21.01 16.21 -6.79
CA ALA A 70 21.72 15.87 -8.02
C ALA A 70 21.33 16.81 -9.17
N GLU A 71 22.30 17.12 -10.02
CA GLU A 71 22.17 18.04 -11.14
C GLU A 71 21.22 17.51 -12.22
N THR A 72 20.50 18.43 -12.86
CA THR A 72 19.53 18.14 -13.93
C THR A 72 20.11 18.31 -15.33
N GLY A 73 21.40 18.64 -15.44
CA GLY A 73 22.09 18.80 -16.71
C GLY A 73 21.66 20.04 -17.50
N THR A 74 21.75 19.94 -18.82
CA THR A 74 21.56 21.10 -19.73
C THR A 74 20.10 21.53 -19.85
N GLU A 75 19.86 22.76 -20.31
CA GLU A 75 18.49 23.27 -20.55
C GLU A 75 17.67 22.38 -21.49
N LYS A 76 18.31 21.81 -22.53
CA LYS A 76 17.61 20.90 -23.46
C LYS A 76 17.12 19.64 -22.74
N MET A 77 17.91 19.09 -21.82
CA MET A 77 17.51 17.94 -21.01
C MET A 77 16.35 18.26 -20.08
N GLN A 78 16.38 19.46 -19.47
CA GLN A 78 15.31 19.93 -18.59
C GLN A 78 13.99 20.11 -19.36
N LYS A 79 14.02 20.72 -20.55
CA LYS A 79 12.84 20.87 -21.42
C LYS A 79 12.19 19.52 -21.76
N ILE A 80 12.99 18.51 -22.09
CA ILE A 80 12.47 17.15 -22.36
C ILE A 80 11.88 16.55 -21.08
N ALA A 81 12.58 16.69 -19.96
CA ALA A 81 12.11 16.17 -18.67
C ALA A 81 10.79 16.80 -18.23
N ASP A 82 10.59 18.10 -18.50
CA ASP A 82 9.34 18.81 -18.19
C ASP A 82 8.17 18.31 -19.05
N ALA A 83 8.38 18.09 -20.35
CA ALA A 83 7.37 17.48 -21.21
C ALA A 83 6.99 16.07 -20.75
N VAL A 84 7.97 15.25 -20.33
CA VAL A 84 7.72 13.91 -19.76
C VAL A 84 6.93 14.01 -18.44
N ARG A 85 7.30 14.94 -17.55
CA ARG A 85 6.58 15.16 -16.28
C ARG A 85 5.15 15.62 -16.52
N GLU A 86 4.93 16.49 -17.50
CA GLU A 86 3.59 16.95 -17.88
C GLU A 86 2.73 15.78 -18.33
N GLY A 87 3.24 14.95 -19.25
CA GLY A 87 2.55 13.74 -19.72
C GLY A 87 2.27 12.75 -18.58
N ALA A 88 3.25 12.50 -17.70
CA ALA A 88 3.08 11.63 -16.54
C ALA A 88 2.01 12.17 -15.57
N ASN A 89 1.99 13.48 -15.29
CA ASN A 89 0.99 14.09 -14.44
C ASN A 89 -0.42 14.05 -15.07
N ALA A 90 -0.52 14.20 -16.39
CA ALA A 90 -1.79 14.05 -17.11
C ALA A 90 -2.31 12.60 -17.02
N TYR A 91 -1.42 11.61 -17.23
CA TYR A 91 -1.74 10.20 -17.07
C TYR A 91 -2.20 9.86 -15.65
N LEU A 92 -1.43 10.25 -14.63
CA LEU A 92 -1.78 10.01 -13.22
C LEU A 92 -3.13 10.61 -12.85
N ARG A 93 -3.42 11.83 -13.31
CA ARG A 93 -4.69 12.49 -13.02
C ARG A 93 -5.86 11.70 -13.59
N GLU A 94 -5.71 11.17 -14.80
CA GLU A 94 -6.77 10.41 -15.46
C GLU A 94 -6.92 9.01 -14.86
N GLN A 95 -5.80 8.35 -14.52
CA GLN A 95 -5.81 7.07 -13.84
C GLN A 95 -6.41 7.19 -12.43
N PHE A 96 -6.07 8.25 -11.69
CA PHE A 96 -6.55 8.49 -10.33
C PHE A 96 -8.07 8.61 -10.28
N LYS A 97 -8.69 9.36 -11.20
CA LYS A 97 -10.16 9.47 -11.27
C LYS A 97 -10.84 8.11 -11.37
N LYS A 98 -10.30 7.21 -12.20
CA LYS A 98 -10.84 5.87 -12.43
C LYS A 98 -10.60 4.96 -11.22
N ILE A 99 -9.41 5.01 -10.64
CA ILE A 99 -9.04 4.20 -9.46
C ILE A 99 -9.85 4.62 -8.24
N VAL A 100 -10.04 5.91 -7.98
CA VAL A 100 -10.84 6.39 -6.84
C VAL A 100 -12.28 5.89 -6.93
N LEU A 101 -12.89 5.95 -8.12
CA LEU A 101 -14.23 5.40 -8.33
C LEU A 101 -14.26 3.90 -8.00
N LEU A 102 -13.27 3.14 -8.46
CA LEU A 102 -13.16 1.72 -8.16
C LEU A 102 -12.99 1.44 -6.65
N ILE A 103 -12.14 2.21 -5.96
CA ILE A 103 -11.92 2.10 -4.51
C ILE A 103 -13.25 2.31 -3.76
N VAL A 104 -14.02 3.35 -4.11
CA VAL A 104 -15.31 3.63 -3.48
C VAL A 104 -16.29 2.48 -3.71
N ILE A 105 -16.41 2.00 -4.95
CA ILE A 105 -17.31 0.87 -5.27
C ILE A 105 -16.90 -0.39 -4.50
N LEU A 106 -15.61 -0.75 -4.51
CA LEU A 106 -15.13 -1.95 -3.82
C LEU A 106 -15.28 -1.84 -2.31
N THR A 107 -15.06 -0.66 -1.73
CA THR A 107 -15.28 -0.41 -0.29
C THR A 107 -16.76 -0.62 0.06
N ALA A 108 -17.69 -0.08 -0.74
CA ALA A 108 -19.12 -0.26 -0.54
C ALA A 108 -19.55 -1.72 -0.70
N VAL A 109 -19.00 -2.44 -1.69
CA VAL A 109 -19.25 -3.89 -1.89
C VAL A 109 -18.71 -4.70 -0.71
N LEU A 110 -17.48 -4.42 -0.23
CA LEU A 110 -16.91 -5.09 0.94
C LEU A 110 -17.75 -4.87 2.19
N PHE A 111 -18.21 -3.63 2.41
CA PHE A 111 -19.13 -3.31 3.49
C PHE A 111 -20.46 -4.09 3.35
N GLY A 112 -21.07 -4.06 2.15
CA GLY A 112 -22.33 -4.76 1.87
C GLY A 112 -22.24 -6.27 2.04
N THR A 113 -21.14 -6.90 1.60
CA THR A 113 -20.94 -8.36 1.77
C THR A 113 -20.68 -8.75 3.22
N ALA A 114 -20.08 -7.88 4.03
CA ALA A 114 -19.98 -8.12 5.47
C ALA A 114 -21.37 -8.06 6.12
N MET A 115 -22.22 -7.15 5.65
CA MET A 115 -23.62 -7.04 6.08
C MET A 115 -24.53 -8.18 5.59
N THR A 116 -24.04 -9.14 4.80
CA THR A 116 -24.78 -10.38 4.46
C THR A 116 -24.26 -11.62 5.17
N SER A 117 -23.16 -11.51 5.92
CA SER A 117 -22.58 -12.61 6.69
C SER A 117 -23.48 -13.07 7.84
N SER A 118 -23.44 -14.35 8.19
CA SER A 118 -24.23 -14.99 9.26
C SER A 118 -23.81 -14.61 10.69
N ALA A 119 -22.96 -13.58 10.84
CA ALA A 119 -22.44 -13.15 12.13
C ALA A 119 -23.55 -12.58 13.03
N PRO A 120 -23.40 -12.67 14.37
CA PRO A 120 -24.31 -12.04 15.33
C PRO A 120 -24.48 -10.54 15.04
N GLU A 121 -25.68 -9.98 15.24
CA GLU A 121 -25.99 -8.58 14.91
C GLU A 121 -25.02 -7.56 15.54
N GLY A 122 -24.51 -7.86 16.74
CA GLY A 122 -23.56 -6.99 17.46
C GLY A 122 -22.16 -6.92 16.83
N GLU A 123 -21.66 -8.01 16.25
CA GLU A 123 -20.31 -8.08 15.68
C GLU A 123 -20.27 -7.75 14.18
N ARG A 124 -21.41 -7.90 13.50
CA ARG A 124 -21.53 -7.69 12.06
C ARG A 124 -21.11 -6.30 11.61
N LEU A 125 -21.50 -5.27 12.36
CA LEU A 125 -21.11 -3.89 12.08
C LEU A 125 -19.60 -3.68 12.28
N ALA A 126 -19.03 -4.23 13.35
CA ALA A 126 -17.59 -4.14 13.62
C ALA A 126 -16.77 -4.79 12.50
N ILE A 127 -17.18 -5.96 12.01
CA ILE A 127 -16.54 -6.66 10.89
C ILE A 127 -16.69 -5.86 9.59
N ALA A 128 -17.87 -5.30 9.31
CA ALA A 128 -18.12 -4.52 8.11
C ALA A 128 -17.25 -3.26 8.06
N PHE A 129 -17.19 -2.50 9.16
CA PHE A 129 -16.32 -1.35 9.29
C PHE A 129 -14.85 -1.73 9.26
N GLY A 130 -14.44 -2.80 9.95
CA GLY A 130 -13.07 -3.28 9.95
C GLY A 130 -12.56 -3.63 8.54
N ARG A 131 -13.34 -4.40 7.78
CA ARG A 131 -13.00 -4.77 6.39
C ARG A 131 -12.94 -3.55 5.46
N ALA A 132 -13.94 -2.67 5.54
CA ALA A 132 -14.01 -1.48 4.70
C ALA A 132 -12.86 -0.51 5.00
N THR A 133 -12.60 -0.21 6.27
CA THR A 133 -11.52 0.69 6.68
C THR A 133 -10.14 0.11 6.39
N ALA A 134 -9.91 -1.19 6.61
CA ALA A 134 -8.65 -1.83 6.27
C ALA A 134 -8.36 -1.77 4.76
N PHE A 135 -9.37 -2.05 3.92
CA PHE A 135 -9.23 -1.92 2.47
C PHE A 135 -8.96 -0.47 2.04
N LEU A 136 -9.73 0.48 2.58
CA LEU A 136 -9.56 1.90 2.26
C LEU A 136 -8.16 2.38 2.65
N MET A 137 -7.69 2.05 3.86
CA MET A 137 -6.36 2.39 4.35
C MET A 137 -5.27 1.84 3.43
N GLY A 138 -5.31 0.53 3.12
CA GLY A 138 -4.34 -0.10 2.22
C GLY A 138 -4.35 0.50 0.81
N SER A 139 -5.54 0.84 0.30
CA SER A 139 -5.67 1.49 -1.01
C SER A 139 -5.08 2.91 -1.05
N LEU A 140 -5.22 3.67 0.04
CA LEU A 140 -4.64 5.00 0.18
C LEU A 140 -3.11 4.93 0.26
N PHE A 141 -2.56 4.00 1.03
CA PHE A 141 -1.11 3.77 1.11
C PHE A 141 -0.53 3.35 -0.24
N SER A 142 -1.19 2.41 -0.92
CA SER A 142 -0.81 2.01 -2.29
C SER A 142 -0.83 3.19 -3.26
N PHE A 143 -1.87 4.03 -3.19
CA PHE A 143 -1.96 5.24 -4.00
C PHE A 143 -0.81 6.22 -3.70
N CYS A 144 -0.51 6.47 -2.42
CA CYS A 144 0.60 7.34 -2.01
C CYS A 144 1.94 6.85 -2.58
N VAL A 145 2.23 5.56 -2.45
CA VAL A 145 3.45 4.93 -3.01
C VAL A 145 3.50 5.13 -4.53
N GLY A 146 2.42 4.83 -5.24
CA GLY A 146 2.38 4.95 -6.71
C GLY A 146 2.58 6.40 -7.18
N PHE A 147 1.92 7.35 -6.53
CA PHE A 147 2.03 8.77 -6.88
C PHE A 147 3.44 9.32 -6.61
N VAL A 148 3.99 9.04 -5.42
CA VAL A 148 5.34 9.48 -5.04
C VAL A 148 6.38 8.80 -5.94
N GLY A 149 6.24 7.50 -6.19
CA GLY A 149 7.14 6.73 -7.04
C GLY A 149 7.22 7.27 -8.47
N MET A 150 6.08 7.60 -9.09
CA MET A 150 6.09 8.18 -10.45
C MET A 150 6.72 9.58 -10.48
N ARG A 151 6.49 10.40 -9.44
CA ARG A 151 7.16 11.70 -9.30
C ARG A 151 8.68 11.54 -9.21
N PHE A 152 9.18 10.60 -8.41
CA PHE A 152 10.62 10.38 -8.31
C PHE A 152 11.22 9.73 -9.54
N ALA A 153 10.52 8.83 -10.23
CA ALA A 153 10.98 8.29 -11.51
C ALA A 153 11.22 9.41 -12.55
N THR A 154 10.23 10.29 -12.73
CA THR A 154 10.35 11.41 -13.70
C THR A 154 11.38 12.48 -13.27
N LEU A 155 11.58 12.69 -11.97
CA LEU A 155 12.62 13.57 -11.44
C LEU A 155 14.02 12.95 -11.54
N GLY A 156 14.14 11.65 -11.33
CA GLY A 156 15.40 10.90 -11.34
C GLY A 156 15.94 10.68 -12.74
N ASN A 157 15.08 10.42 -13.73
CA ASN A 157 15.51 10.13 -15.11
C ASN A 157 16.46 11.19 -15.69
N VAL A 158 16.13 12.48 -15.53
CA VAL A 158 16.98 13.57 -16.03
C VAL A 158 18.32 13.67 -15.28
N ARG A 159 18.32 13.33 -13.98
CA ARG A 159 19.52 13.37 -13.12
C ARG A 159 20.45 12.21 -13.42
N VAL A 160 19.90 11.02 -13.67
CA VAL A 160 20.65 9.86 -14.16
C VAL A 160 21.27 10.17 -15.51
N ALA A 161 20.50 10.72 -16.45
CA ALA A 161 21.01 11.11 -17.76
C ALA A 161 22.10 12.19 -17.67
N ALA A 162 21.97 13.16 -16.74
CA ALA A 162 22.98 14.18 -16.52
C ALA A 162 24.27 13.57 -15.97
N ALA A 163 24.18 12.74 -14.94
CA ALA A 163 25.33 12.07 -14.33
C ALA A 163 26.01 11.07 -15.28
N ALA A 164 25.28 10.47 -16.22
CA ALA A 164 25.83 9.55 -17.21
C ALA A 164 26.83 10.22 -18.17
N ARG A 165 26.78 11.56 -18.30
CA ARG A 165 27.79 12.32 -19.06
C ARG A 165 29.15 12.36 -18.37
N ASP A 166 29.18 12.21 -17.04
CA ASP A 166 30.40 12.27 -16.24
C ASP A 166 30.90 10.87 -15.86
N SER A 167 29.99 9.99 -15.39
CA SER A 167 30.33 8.66 -14.91
C SER A 167 29.14 7.73 -14.86
N PHE A 168 29.32 6.51 -15.39
CA PHE A 168 28.36 5.43 -15.27
C PHE A 168 28.05 5.08 -13.80
N GLY A 169 29.07 5.02 -12.93
CA GLY A 169 28.88 4.68 -11.52
C GLY A 169 27.98 5.68 -10.79
N ARG A 170 28.16 6.97 -11.08
CA ARG A 170 27.32 8.04 -10.52
C ARG A 170 25.88 7.95 -11.03
N ALA A 171 25.71 7.70 -12.32
CA ALA A 171 24.39 7.51 -12.93
C ALA A 171 23.65 6.32 -12.32
N LEU A 172 24.33 5.18 -12.17
CA LEU A 172 23.77 3.98 -11.56
C LEU A 172 23.39 4.22 -10.09
N GLN A 173 24.24 4.90 -9.33
CA GLN A 173 23.95 5.24 -7.93
C GLN A 173 22.69 6.10 -7.80
N ILE A 174 22.56 7.16 -8.61
CA ILE A 174 21.37 8.02 -8.59
C ILE A 174 20.12 7.23 -9.01
N GLY A 175 20.25 6.36 -10.03
CA GLY A 175 19.15 5.52 -10.50
C GLY A 175 18.67 4.55 -9.42
N TYR A 176 19.61 3.83 -8.79
CA TYR A 176 19.32 2.90 -7.71
C TYR A 176 18.65 3.61 -6.52
N ARG A 177 19.24 4.73 -6.05
CA ARG A 177 18.67 5.54 -4.96
C ARG A 177 17.26 6.03 -5.29
N THR A 178 17.03 6.45 -6.53
CA THR A 178 15.69 6.86 -7.00
C THR A 178 14.68 5.73 -6.88
N GLY A 179 15.07 4.50 -7.28
CA GLY A 179 14.22 3.31 -7.15
C GLY A 179 13.98 2.90 -5.68
N THR A 180 15.02 2.95 -4.85
CA THR A 180 14.95 2.60 -3.43
C THR A 180 13.96 3.47 -2.67
N ILE A 181 13.78 4.75 -3.03
CA ILE A 181 12.76 5.62 -2.41
C ILE A 181 11.38 4.98 -2.49
N THR A 182 10.97 4.50 -3.66
CA THR A 182 9.65 3.85 -3.85
C THR A 182 9.57 2.53 -3.08
N GLY A 183 10.64 1.73 -3.09
CA GLY A 183 10.69 0.47 -2.34
C GLY A 183 10.51 0.68 -0.83
N MET A 184 11.29 1.60 -0.25
CA MET A 184 11.23 1.91 1.18
C MET A 184 9.90 2.53 1.60
N LEU A 185 9.24 3.30 0.72
CA LEU A 185 7.87 3.75 0.94
C LEU A 185 6.84 2.60 0.88
N THR A 186 7.07 1.59 0.05
CA THR A 186 6.18 0.42 -0.08
C THR A 186 6.27 -0.48 1.14
N ASP A 187 7.49 -0.69 1.66
CA ASP A 187 7.73 -1.55 2.82
C ASP A 187 7.33 -0.86 4.14
N GLY A 188 7.40 0.48 4.17
CA GLY A 188 7.17 1.26 5.38
C GLY A 188 5.75 1.77 5.61
N LEU A 189 4.91 1.85 4.56
CA LEU A 189 3.52 2.33 4.65
C LEU A 189 2.52 1.20 4.91
#